data_AF-A0A119UVW2-F1
#
_entry.id   AF-A0A119UVW2-F1
#
_cell.length_a   1.000
_cell.length_b   1.000
_cell.length_c   1.000
_cell.angle_alpha   90.00
_cell.angle_beta   90.00
_cell.angle_gamma   90.00
#
_symmetry.space_group_name_H-M   'P 1'
#
loop_
_entity.id
_entity.type
_entity.pdbx_description
1 polymer ?
#
loop_
_entity_poly.entity_id
_entity_poly.type
_entity_poly.pdbx_seq_one_letter_code
_entity_poly.pdbx_strand_id
1 'polypeptide(L)'
;MTILISVVGPVILLAVASPRLMRAWCKGLPGGTRASARDAAQEAARFAALDARAADACATELERLASAGSTRAASECAADDFPSTLARKQLVRERARKAREHATRARAHAGAARSVLQRDARNDDDSQREDELRQHACLANQAHLNASSYTQAWPPQL
;
A
#
# COMPACT_ATOMS: atom_id res chain seq x y z
N MET A 1 -16.00 -18.22 -22.63
CA MET A 1 -16.26 -17.24 -21.56
C MET A 1 -14.98 -17.10 -20.75
N THR A 2 -14.22 -16.04 -20.97
CA THR A 2 -12.92 -15.81 -20.32
C THR A 2 -13.18 -15.02 -19.03
N ILE A 3 -13.04 -15.69 -17.89
CA ILE A 3 -13.21 -15.09 -16.58
C ILE A 3 -11.98 -14.21 -16.31
N LEU A 4 -12.10 -12.90 -16.57
CA LEU A 4 -11.16 -11.88 -16.12
C LEU A 4 -11.38 -11.62 -14.63
N ILE A 5 -10.94 -12.55 -13.76
CA ILE A 5 -10.80 -12.25 -12.33
C ILE A 5 -9.65 -11.26 -12.22
N SER A 6 -10.01 -9.99 -12.09
CA SER A 6 -9.08 -8.91 -11.78
C SER A 6 -8.30 -9.28 -10.53
N VAL A 7 -7.02 -9.64 -10.70
CA VAL A 7 -6.08 -10.02 -9.63
C VAL A 7 -5.96 -8.93 -8.55
N VAL A 8 -6.43 -7.72 -8.86
CA VAL A 8 -6.55 -6.58 -7.95
C VAL A 8 -7.49 -6.84 -6.78
N GLY A 9 -8.63 -7.52 -7.00
CA GLY A 9 -9.63 -7.83 -5.98
C GLY A 9 -9.09 -8.64 -4.80
N PRO A 10 -8.48 -9.83 -5.04
CA PRO A 10 -7.93 -10.63 -3.95
C PRO A 10 -6.70 -10.00 -3.28
N VAL A 11 -5.89 -9.21 -3.99
CA VAL A 11 -4.74 -8.49 -3.39
C VAL A 11 -5.22 -7.42 -2.41
N ILE A 12 -6.26 -6.66 -2.76
CA ILE A 12 -6.87 -5.67 -1.86
C ILE A 12 -7.53 -6.38 -0.66
N LEU A 13 -8.22 -7.51 -0.88
CA LEU A 13 -8.84 -8.28 0.20
C LEU A 13 -7.82 -8.87 1.18
N LEU A 14 -6.69 -9.38 0.68
CA LEU A 14 -5.58 -9.84 1.52
C LEU A 14 -4.95 -8.67 2.32
N ALA A 15 -4.79 -7.52 1.67
CA ALA A 15 -4.22 -6.32 2.28
C ALA A 15 -5.17 -5.65 3.30
N VAL A 16 -6.48 -5.85 3.20
CA VAL A 16 -7.48 -5.41 4.19
C VAL A 16 -7.56 -6.37 5.39
N ALA A 17 -7.19 -7.64 5.21
CA ALA A 17 -7.08 -8.60 6.32
C ALA A 17 -5.81 -8.40 7.16
N SER A 18 -4.72 -7.91 6.56
CA SER A 18 -3.42 -7.66 7.22
C SER A 18 -3.48 -6.72 8.44
N PRO A 19 -4.19 -5.58 8.46
CA PRO A 19 -4.22 -4.67 9.60
C PRO A 19 -4.81 -5.28 10.86
N ARG A 20 -5.77 -6.22 10.72
CA ARG A 20 -6.39 -6.92 11.86
C ARG A 20 -5.44 -7.96 12.45
N LEU A 21 -4.71 -8.68 11.61
CA LEU A 21 -3.62 -9.56 12.03
C LEU A 21 -2.49 -8.75 12.69
N MET A 22 -2.09 -7.63 12.08
CA MET A 22 -1.01 -6.79 12.57
C MET A 22 -1.32 -6.13 13.93
N ARG A 23 -2.58 -5.72 14.18
CA ARG A 23 -3.02 -5.24 15.51
C ARG A 23 -2.95 -6.32 16.61
N ALA A 24 -3.11 -7.59 16.25
CA ALA A 24 -2.90 -8.69 17.20
C ALA A 24 -1.41 -8.94 17.45
N TRP A 25 -0.57 -8.79 16.42
CA TRP A 25 0.88 -8.94 16.50
C TRP A 25 1.59 -7.82 17.28
N CYS A 26 1.15 -6.55 17.13
CA CYS A 26 1.73 -5.42 17.87
C CYS A 26 1.45 -5.46 19.39
N LYS A 27 0.56 -6.33 19.87
CA LYS A 27 0.22 -6.45 21.30
C LYS A 27 1.16 -7.35 22.10
N GLY A 28 2.17 -7.96 21.47
CA GLY A 28 3.19 -8.76 22.14
C GLY A 28 2.69 -10.15 22.52
N LEU A 29 3.28 -11.18 21.89
CA LEU A 29 3.17 -12.56 22.37
C LEU A 29 4.33 -12.80 23.34
N PRO A 30 4.08 -13.12 24.63
CA PRO A 30 5.14 -13.38 25.59
C PRO A 30 5.69 -14.79 25.37
N GLY A 31 7.01 -14.91 25.16
CA GLY A 31 7.73 -16.19 25.25
C GLY A 31 7.80 -17.03 23.97
N GLY A 32 8.44 -16.53 22.92
CA GLY A 32 8.73 -17.31 21.69
C GLY A 32 10.15 -17.87 21.68
N THR A 33 10.33 -19.08 21.15
CA THR A 33 11.65 -19.66 20.85
C THR A 33 12.34 -18.89 19.72
N ARG A 34 13.68 -19.01 19.54
CA ARG A 34 14.42 -18.39 18.41
C ARG A 34 13.84 -18.72 17.03
N ALA A 35 13.27 -19.92 16.85
CA ALA A 35 12.57 -20.29 15.62
C ALA A 35 11.28 -19.47 15.44
N SER A 36 10.50 -19.29 16.51
CA SER A 36 9.30 -18.45 16.53
C SER A 36 9.61 -16.97 16.24
N ALA A 37 10.73 -16.44 16.74
CA ALA A 37 11.15 -15.05 16.49
C ALA A 37 11.61 -14.84 15.04
N ARG A 38 12.30 -15.83 14.45
CA ARG A 38 12.68 -15.79 13.03
C ARG A 38 11.47 -15.87 12.11
N ASP A 39 10.49 -16.70 12.43
CA ASP A 39 9.24 -16.81 11.69
C ASP A 39 8.42 -15.51 11.79
N ALA A 40 8.37 -14.91 12.97
CA ALA A 40 7.77 -13.59 13.21
C ALA A 40 8.43 -12.47 12.37
N ALA A 41 9.76 -12.41 12.38
CA ALA A 41 10.55 -11.45 11.61
C ALA A 41 10.31 -11.59 10.09
N GLN A 42 10.29 -12.84 9.61
CA GLN A 42 10.02 -13.14 8.20
C GLN A 42 8.58 -12.75 7.81
N GLU A 43 7.62 -12.97 8.70
CA GLU A 43 6.22 -12.61 8.46
C GLU A 43 6.01 -11.09 8.47
N ALA A 44 6.66 -10.35 9.38
CA ALA A 44 6.63 -8.89 9.39
C ALA A 44 7.17 -8.29 8.08
N ALA A 45 8.29 -8.81 7.57
CA ALA A 45 8.85 -8.39 6.29
C ALA A 45 7.93 -8.73 5.10
N ARG A 46 7.24 -9.89 5.15
CA ARG A 46 6.24 -10.27 4.14
C ARG A 46 5.05 -9.32 4.15
N PHE A 47 4.53 -8.94 5.32
CA PHE A 47 3.46 -7.96 5.43
C PHE A 47 3.86 -6.61 4.87
N ALA A 48 5.06 -6.11 5.21
CA ALA A 48 5.57 -4.86 4.65
C ALA A 48 5.60 -4.89 3.12
N ALA A 49 6.03 -6.02 2.53
CA ALA A 49 6.05 -6.20 1.08
C ALA A 49 4.64 -6.27 0.46
N LEU A 50 3.66 -6.88 1.14
CA LEU A 50 2.27 -6.90 0.71
C LEU A 50 1.65 -5.50 0.75
N ASP A 51 1.88 -4.75 1.81
CA ASP A 51 1.40 -3.36 1.94
C ASP A 51 1.99 -2.46 0.86
N ALA A 52 3.29 -2.61 0.55
CA ALA A 52 3.91 -1.88 -0.56
C ALA A 52 3.23 -2.17 -1.91
N ARG A 53 2.93 -3.45 -2.19
CA ARG A 53 2.22 -3.85 -3.42
C ARG A 53 0.77 -3.33 -3.45
N ALA A 54 0.09 -3.33 -2.31
CA ALA A 54 -1.27 -2.80 -2.21
C ALA A 54 -1.29 -1.27 -2.45
N ALA A 55 -0.34 -0.55 -1.86
CA ALA A 55 -0.18 0.89 -2.09
C ALA A 55 0.10 1.20 -3.57
N ASP A 56 0.94 0.39 -4.24
CA ASP A 56 1.18 0.51 -5.68
C ASP A 56 -0.07 0.26 -6.52
N ALA A 57 -0.88 -0.73 -6.16
CA ALA A 57 -2.13 -1.00 -6.83
C ALA A 57 -3.09 0.19 -6.71
N CYS A 58 -3.20 0.81 -5.52
CA CYS A 58 -3.98 2.03 -5.31
C CYS A 58 -3.50 3.19 -6.19
N ALA A 59 -2.18 3.42 -6.25
CA ALA A 59 -1.60 4.48 -7.07
C ALA A 59 -1.85 4.22 -8.58
N THR A 60 -1.64 2.99 -9.03
CA THR A 60 -1.84 2.58 -10.43
C THR A 60 -3.29 2.73 -10.87
N GLU A 61 -4.25 2.39 -10.01
CA GLU A 61 -5.67 2.57 -10.32
C GLU A 61 -6.03 4.06 -10.46
N LEU A 62 -5.52 4.93 -9.59
CA LEU A 62 -5.73 6.38 -9.71
C LEU A 62 -5.04 6.97 -10.94
N GLU A 63 -3.84 6.51 -11.29
CA GLU A 63 -3.13 6.89 -12.52
C GLU A 63 -3.91 6.47 -13.77
N ARG A 64 -4.49 5.26 -13.76
CA ARG A 64 -5.38 4.76 -14.81
C ARG A 64 -6.65 5.61 -14.91
N LEU A 65 -7.28 5.99 -13.81
CA LEU A 65 -8.45 6.88 -13.80
C LEU A 65 -8.09 8.29 -14.32
N ALA A 66 -6.94 8.82 -13.93
CA ALA A 66 -6.45 10.11 -14.42
C ALA A 66 -6.19 10.08 -15.94
N SER A 67 -5.74 8.94 -16.47
CA SER A 67 -5.47 8.73 -17.89
C SER A 67 -6.74 8.46 -18.70
N ALA A 68 -7.66 7.64 -18.20
CA ALA A 68 -8.94 7.32 -18.85
C ALA A 68 -9.87 8.54 -18.91
N GLY A 69 -9.85 9.39 -17.88
CA GLY A 69 -10.52 10.69 -17.91
C GLY A 69 -9.91 11.67 -18.92
N SER A 70 -8.67 11.42 -19.37
CA SER A 70 -8.01 12.18 -20.44
C SER A 70 -8.40 11.69 -21.83
N THR A 71 -8.55 10.38 -22.04
CA THR A 71 -8.92 9.80 -23.34
C THR A 71 -10.39 10.00 -23.69
N ARG A 72 -11.29 9.90 -22.70
CA ARG A 72 -12.72 10.19 -22.90
C ARG A 72 -12.99 11.68 -23.07
N ALA A 73 -12.22 12.51 -22.37
CA ALA A 73 -12.24 13.95 -22.57
C ALA A 73 -11.72 14.36 -23.95
N ALA A 74 -10.63 13.78 -24.46
CA ALA A 74 -10.16 14.13 -25.80
C ALA A 74 -11.20 13.84 -26.91
N SER A 75 -12.08 12.84 -26.73
CA SER A 75 -13.21 12.58 -27.63
C SER A 75 -14.44 13.47 -27.37
N GLU A 76 -14.60 14.01 -26.16
CA GLU A 76 -15.72 14.88 -25.75
C GLU A 76 -15.35 16.38 -25.80
N CYS A 77 -14.06 16.76 -25.91
CA CYS A 77 -13.53 18.13 -25.99
C CYS A 77 -13.99 18.91 -27.24
N ALA A 78 -14.82 18.32 -28.10
CA ALA A 78 -15.57 19.04 -29.12
C ALA A 78 -16.83 19.73 -28.54
N ALA A 79 -17.27 19.38 -27.34
CA ALA A 79 -18.41 20.00 -26.66
C ALA A 79 -18.17 20.07 -25.14
N ASP A 80 -17.93 21.27 -24.63
CA ASP A 80 -18.16 21.65 -23.23
C ASP A 80 -17.18 21.14 -22.13
N ASP A 81 -15.91 21.57 -22.19
CA ASP A 81 -15.06 21.62 -20.99
C ASP A 81 -15.55 22.73 -20.01
N PHE A 82 -16.61 22.44 -19.26
CA PHE A 82 -17.03 23.29 -18.14
C PHE A 82 -15.92 23.34 -17.06
N PRO A 83 -15.73 24.48 -16.35
CA PRO A 83 -14.71 24.64 -15.30
C PRO A 83 -14.73 23.56 -14.21
N SER A 84 -15.91 22.99 -13.92
CA SER A 84 -16.11 21.89 -12.96
C SER A 84 -15.47 20.57 -13.41
N THR A 85 -15.45 20.29 -14.72
CA THR A 85 -14.86 19.08 -15.30
C THR A 85 -13.33 19.12 -15.28
N LEU A 86 -12.74 20.28 -15.60
CA LEU A 86 -11.29 20.50 -15.48
C LEU A 86 -10.83 20.40 -14.03
N ALA A 87 -11.56 21.02 -13.09
CA ALA A 87 -11.27 20.91 -11.66
C ALA A 87 -11.29 19.45 -11.17
N ARG A 88 -12.27 18.65 -11.63
CA ARG A 88 -12.35 17.22 -11.31
C ARG A 88 -11.18 16.42 -11.88
N LYS A 89 -10.76 16.67 -13.13
CA LYS A 89 -9.59 16.02 -13.74
C LYS A 89 -8.31 16.33 -12.95
N GLN A 90 -8.11 17.59 -12.56
CA GLN A 90 -6.95 18.00 -11.75
C GLN A 90 -6.97 17.36 -10.35
N LEU A 91 -8.14 17.26 -9.72
CA LEU A 91 -8.28 16.57 -8.44
C LEU A 91 -7.86 15.09 -8.52
N VAL A 92 -8.26 14.37 -9.57
CA VAL A 92 -7.88 12.95 -9.76
C VAL A 92 -6.38 12.81 -9.99
N ARG A 93 -5.76 13.70 -10.79
CA ARG A 93 -4.30 13.72 -11.00
C ARG A 93 -3.53 13.98 -9.71
N GLU A 94 -4.00 14.93 -8.91
CA GLU A 94 -3.37 15.27 -7.63
C GLU A 94 -3.50 14.12 -6.62
N ARG A 95 -4.65 13.44 -6.58
CA ARG A 95 -4.85 12.23 -5.76
C ARG A 95 -3.92 11.10 -6.22
N ALA A 96 -3.77 10.89 -7.53
CA ALA A 96 -2.84 9.91 -8.08
C ALA A 96 -1.39 10.19 -7.66
N ARG A 97 -0.97 11.47 -7.76
CA ARG A 97 0.36 11.91 -7.31
C ARG A 97 0.60 11.60 -5.83
N LYS A 98 -0.34 11.98 -4.95
CA LYS A 98 -0.24 11.70 -3.51
C LYS A 98 -0.22 10.21 -3.21
N ALA A 99 -1.10 9.42 -3.84
CA ALA A 99 -1.11 7.97 -3.68
C ALA A 99 0.23 7.35 -4.10
N ARG A 100 0.84 7.83 -5.19
CA ARG A 100 2.16 7.38 -5.66
C ARG A 100 3.30 7.73 -4.71
N GLU A 101 3.26 8.91 -4.09
CA GLU A 101 4.21 9.29 -3.04
C GLU A 101 4.13 8.32 -1.85
N HIS A 102 2.91 7.98 -1.41
CA HIS A 102 2.71 7.01 -0.33
C HIS A 102 3.12 5.59 -0.72
N ALA A 103 2.86 5.15 -1.95
CA ALA A 103 3.33 3.87 -2.46
C ALA A 103 4.87 3.79 -2.46
N THR A 104 5.54 4.89 -2.83
CA THR A 104 7.00 4.99 -2.77
C THR A 104 7.53 4.87 -1.34
N ARG A 105 6.87 5.51 -0.36
CA ARG A 105 7.21 5.36 1.07
C ARG A 105 6.99 3.92 1.57
N ALA A 106 5.88 3.28 1.19
CA ALA A 106 5.60 1.89 1.55
C ALA A 106 6.70 0.95 1.01
N ARG A 107 7.11 1.14 -0.25
CA ARG A 107 8.24 0.41 -0.85
C ARG A 107 9.56 0.64 -0.10
N ALA A 108 9.85 1.87 0.30
CA ALA A 108 11.07 2.18 1.05
C ALA A 108 11.10 1.43 2.39
N HIS A 109 9.98 1.39 3.12
CA HIS A 109 9.88 0.65 4.37
C HIS A 109 9.91 -0.86 4.18
N ALA A 110 9.29 -1.39 3.12
CA ALA A 110 9.42 -2.82 2.77
C ALA A 110 10.86 -3.20 2.41
N GLY A 111 11.57 -2.32 1.69
CA GLY A 111 13.00 -2.48 1.39
C GLY A 111 13.85 -2.46 2.65
N ALA A 112 13.60 -1.51 3.57
CA ALA A 112 14.28 -1.43 4.85
C ALA A 112 14.03 -2.67 5.72
N ALA A 113 12.79 -3.14 5.83
CA ALA A 113 12.45 -4.38 6.53
C ALA A 113 13.21 -5.57 5.94
N ARG A 114 13.30 -5.68 4.60
CA ARG A 114 14.09 -6.74 3.96
C ARG A 114 15.58 -6.64 4.29
N SER A 115 16.14 -5.43 4.30
CA SER A 115 17.55 -5.22 4.67
C SER A 115 17.82 -5.62 6.12
N VAL A 116 16.94 -5.26 7.05
CA VAL A 116 17.03 -5.68 8.46
C VAL A 116 16.93 -7.21 8.58
N LEU A 117 16.04 -7.86 7.82
CA LEU A 117 15.91 -9.32 7.78
C LEU A 117 17.15 -10.03 7.18
N GLN A 118 17.93 -9.35 6.34
CA GLN A 118 19.13 -9.91 5.71
C GLN A 118 20.43 -9.56 6.45
N ARG A 119 20.40 -8.60 7.37
CA ARG A 119 21.55 -8.22 8.20
C ARG A 119 22.05 -9.45 9.01
N ASP A 120 23.36 -9.61 9.10
CA ASP A 120 23.97 -10.73 9.79
C ASP A 120 23.67 -10.67 11.30
N ALA A 121 23.17 -11.76 11.87
CA ALA A 121 22.69 -11.84 13.26
C ALA A 121 23.84 -11.91 14.29
N ARG A 122 25.10 -11.84 13.83
CA ARG A 122 26.27 -12.07 14.67
C ARG A 122 26.56 -10.93 15.65
N ASN A 123 26.01 -9.73 15.43
CA ASN A 123 26.30 -8.53 16.24
C ASN A 123 25.05 -7.76 16.74
N ASP A 124 23.84 -8.12 16.33
CA ASP A 124 22.61 -7.42 16.72
C ASP A 124 21.85 -8.22 17.77
N ASP A 125 21.31 -7.52 18.78
CA ASP A 125 20.31 -8.09 19.69
C ASP A 125 19.08 -8.51 18.86
N ASP A 126 18.76 -9.81 18.90
CA ASP A 126 17.60 -10.40 18.21
C ASP A 126 16.31 -9.60 18.51
N SER A 127 16.21 -9.00 19.70
CA SER A 127 15.07 -8.18 20.15
C SER A 127 15.00 -6.84 19.43
N GLN A 128 16.12 -6.10 19.35
CA GLN A 128 16.19 -4.80 18.68
C GLN A 128 15.87 -4.95 17.19
N ARG A 129 16.40 -6.00 16.57
CA ARG A 129 16.14 -6.31 15.16
C ARG A 129 14.67 -6.61 14.90
N GLU A 130 14.01 -7.33 15.80
CA GLU A 130 12.58 -7.61 15.70
C GLU A 130 11.75 -6.32 15.80
N ASP A 131 12.10 -5.43 16.71
CA ASP A 131 11.41 -4.14 16.86
C ASP A 131 11.60 -3.24 15.63
N GLU A 132 12.81 -3.18 15.06
CA GLU A 132 13.08 -2.47 13.79
C GLU A 132 12.22 -3.02 12.63
N LEU A 133 12.07 -4.34 12.53
CA LEU A 133 11.21 -4.99 11.53
C LEU A 133 9.74 -4.64 11.72
N ARG A 134 9.24 -4.73 12.96
CA ARG A 134 7.85 -4.37 13.29
C ARG A 134 7.58 -2.90 12.99
N GLN A 135 8.51 -2.01 13.29
CA GLN A 135 8.41 -0.60 12.98
C GLN A 135 8.28 -0.36 11.48
N HIS A 136 9.18 -0.93 10.67
CA HIS A 136 9.11 -0.79 9.21
C HIS A 136 7.84 -1.39 8.61
N ALA A 137 7.38 -2.53 9.12
CA ALA A 137 6.11 -3.09 8.71
C ALA A 137 4.94 -2.14 9.05
N CYS A 138 4.91 -1.57 10.26
CA CYS A 138 3.86 -0.62 10.66
C CYS A 138 3.84 0.63 9.78
N LEU A 139 5.02 1.16 9.43
CA LEU A 139 5.15 2.33 8.55
C LEU A 139 4.73 2.01 7.11
N ALA A 140 5.03 0.80 6.60
CA ALA A 140 4.56 0.34 5.30
C ALA A 140 3.02 0.25 5.25
N ASN A 141 2.41 -0.35 6.27
CA ASN A 141 0.96 -0.40 6.43
C ASN A 141 0.34 1.00 6.51
N GLN A 142 0.89 1.91 7.31
CA GLN A 142 0.40 3.29 7.40
C GLN A 142 0.47 4.01 6.04
N ALA A 143 1.56 3.82 5.30
CA ALA A 143 1.70 4.38 3.95
C ALA A 143 0.67 3.79 2.97
N HIS A 144 0.40 2.48 3.05
CA HIS A 144 -0.67 1.84 2.30
C HIS A 144 -2.05 2.43 2.64
N LEU A 145 -2.40 2.55 3.93
CA LEU A 145 -3.68 3.14 4.34
C LEU A 145 -3.83 4.56 3.80
N ASN A 146 -2.77 5.37 3.85
CA ASN A 146 -2.78 6.72 3.27
C ASN A 146 -3.00 6.68 1.76
N ALA A 147 -2.34 5.78 1.02
CA ALA A 147 -2.59 5.60 -0.43
C ALA A 147 -4.04 5.18 -0.73
N SER A 148 -4.59 4.26 0.07
CA SER A 148 -5.96 3.76 -0.10
C SER A 148 -7.04 4.83 0.20
N SER A 149 -6.74 5.78 1.10
CA SER A 149 -7.68 6.87 1.42
C SER A 149 -8.01 7.73 0.19
N TYR A 150 -7.05 7.86 -0.73
CA TYR A 150 -7.24 8.57 -2.00
C TYR A 150 -8.10 7.79 -3.00
N THR A 151 -8.13 6.46 -2.90
CA THR A 151 -8.99 5.58 -3.71
C THR A 151 -10.42 5.44 -3.15
N GLN A 152 -10.60 5.40 -1.82
CA GLN A 152 -11.89 5.16 -1.18
C GLN A 152 -12.77 6.42 -1.07
N ALA A 153 -12.20 7.62 -1.16
CA ALA A 153 -12.94 8.89 -1.17
C ALA A 153 -13.65 9.17 -2.53
N TRP A 154 -14.18 8.13 -3.18
CA TRP A 154 -14.90 8.16 -4.46
C TRP A 154 -16.19 7.31 -4.34
N PRO A 155 -17.37 7.77 -4.81
CA PRO A 155 -17.58 8.88 -5.75
C PRO A 155 -17.89 10.23 -5.05
N PRO A 156 -17.72 11.37 -5.76
CA PRO A 156 -18.43 12.59 -5.38
C PRO A 156 -19.93 12.30 -5.44
N GLN A 157 -20.65 12.56 -4.36
CA GLN A 157 -22.10 12.61 -4.39
C GLN A 157 -22.50 13.67 -5.43
N LEU A 158 -23.29 13.24 -6.42
CA LEU A 158 -23.93 14.10 -7.40
C LEU A 158 -24.93 15.04 -6.70
#